data_AF-A0A498CWM3-F1
#
_entry.id   AF-A0A498CWM3-F1
#
_cell.length_a   1.000
_cell.length_b   1.000
_cell.length_c   1.000
_cell.angle_alpha   90.00
_cell.angle_beta   90.00
_cell.angle_gamma   90.00
#
_symmetry.space_group_name_H-M   'P 1'
#
loop_
_entity.id
_entity.type
_entity.pdbx_description
1 polymer ?
#
loop_
_entity_poly.entity_id
_entity_poly.type
_entity_poly.pdbx_seq_one_letter_code
_entity_poly.pdbx_strand_id
1 'polypeptide(L)'
;MLQYVLVFGFSLFGGLVAGSIFAQALHFAPSPMAISTTVGMILQCSALSQFLLPPSIAFLVSSTGTWLWVGVLMSVLSILGIVLTQRLFAIQPKTSA
;
A
#
# COMPACT_ATOMS: atom_id res chain seq x y z
N MET A 1 -1.70 -11.90 24.10
CA MET A 1 -2.99 -11.75 23.38
C MET A 1 -2.99 -10.59 22.40
N LEU A 2 -2.65 -9.36 22.80
CA LEU A 2 -2.60 -8.19 21.91
C LEU A 2 -1.76 -8.41 20.63
N GLN A 3 -0.56 -8.98 20.76
CA GLN A 3 0.32 -9.26 19.61
C GLN A 3 -0.34 -10.15 18.54
N TYR A 4 -1.08 -11.18 18.94
CA TYR A 4 -1.79 -12.06 18.00
C TYR A 4 -2.91 -11.32 17.28
N VAL A 5 -3.68 -10.50 17.99
CA VAL A 5 -4.73 -9.66 17.38
C VAL A 5 -4.11 -8.70 16.35
N LEU A 6 -2.97 -8.10 16.66
CA LEU A 6 -2.26 -7.23 15.71
C LEU A 6 -1.77 -8.00 14.48
N VAL A 7 -1.22 -9.21 14.64
CA VAL A 7 -0.76 -10.04 13.52
C VAL A 7 -1.93 -10.46 12.63
N PHE A 8 -3.06 -10.87 13.22
CA PHE A 8 -4.27 -11.21 12.47
C PHE A 8 -4.82 -9.98 11.73
N GLY A 9 -4.90 -8.83 12.39
CA GLY A 9 -5.31 -7.58 11.77
C GLY A 9 -4.40 -7.20 10.59
N PHE A 10 -3.09 -7.22 10.81
CA PHE A 10 -2.11 -6.91 9.76
C PHE A 10 -2.25 -7.84 8.55
N SER A 11 -2.42 -9.15 8.77
CA SER A 11 -2.62 -10.14 7.71
C SER A 11 -3.92 -9.90 6.93
N LEU A 12 -5.02 -9.69 7.66
CA LEU A 12 -6.33 -9.41 7.08
C LEU A 12 -6.29 -8.15 6.19
N PHE A 13 -5.82 -7.03 6.73
CA PHE A 13 -5.76 -5.77 5.99
C PHE A 13 -4.75 -5.84 4.84
N GLY A 14 -3.59 -6.48 5.03
CA GLY A 14 -2.61 -6.67 3.96
C GLY A 14 -3.19 -7.44 2.77
N GLY A 15 -3.91 -8.52 3.03
CA GLY A 15 -4.59 -9.30 1.99
C GLY A 15 -5.71 -8.53 1.29
N LEU A 16 -6.56 -7.83 2.06
CA LEU A 16 -7.67 -7.03 1.52
C LEU A 16 -7.19 -5.88 0.63
N VAL A 17 -6.13 -5.17 1.04
CA VAL A 17 -5.54 -4.07 0.25
C VAL A 17 -4.98 -4.62 -1.07
N ALA A 18 -4.17 -5.68 -1.03
CA ALA A 18 -3.63 -6.27 -2.25
C ALA A 18 -4.75 -6.76 -3.19
N GLY A 19 -5.73 -7.51 -2.66
CA GLY A 19 -6.84 -8.04 -3.45
C GLY A 19 -7.69 -6.96 -4.09
N SER A 20 -8.00 -5.88 -3.37
CA SER A 20 -8.77 -4.75 -3.92
C SER A 20 -8.04 -4.05 -5.06
N ILE A 21 -6.73 -3.79 -4.94
CA ILE A 21 -5.95 -3.14 -6.01
C ILE A 21 -5.94 -3.99 -7.28
N PHE A 22 -5.71 -5.31 -7.17
CA PHE A 22 -5.73 -6.20 -8.33
C PHE A 22 -7.12 -6.34 -8.96
N ALA A 23 -8.19 -6.38 -8.16
CA ALA A 23 -9.55 -6.39 -8.69
C ALA A 23 -9.86 -5.09 -9.46
N GLN A 24 -9.46 -3.95 -8.92
CA GLN A 24 -9.66 -2.65 -9.57
C GLN A 24 -8.83 -2.52 -10.86
N ALA A 25 -7.66 -3.14 -10.95
CA ALA A 25 -6.86 -3.14 -12.16
C ALA A 25 -7.62 -3.72 -13.37
N LEU A 26 -8.52 -4.69 -13.15
CA LEU A 26 -9.36 -5.27 -14.21
C LEU A 26 -10.43 -4.29 -14.70
N HIS A 27 -11.00 -3.48 -13.80
CA HIS A 27 -12.05 -2.52 -14.13
C HIS A 27 -11.53 -1.20 -14.71
N PHE A 28 -10.37 -0.73 -14.23
CA PHE A 28 -9.79 0.55 -14.64
C PHE A 28 -8.71 0.42 -15.72
N ALA A 29 -8.44 -0.79 -16.21
CA ALA A 29 -7.59 -0.96 -17.38
C ALA A 29 -8.22 -0.27 -18.61
N PRO A 30 -7.47 0.54 -19.37
CA PRO A 30 -8.01 1.25 -20.55
C PRO A 30 -8.58 0.32 -21.63
N SER A 31 -8.10 -0.91 -21.70
CA SER A 31 -8.61 -1.97 -22.58
C SER A 31 -8.25 -3.35 -22.02
N PRO A 32 -8.93 -4.44 -22.44
CA PRO A 32 -8.61 -5.80 -22.01
C PRO A 32 -7.17 -6.22 -22.30
N MET A 33 -6.57 -5.72 -23.39
CA MET A 33 -5.18 -6.00 -23.75
C MET A 33 -4.17 -5.25 -22.85
N ALA A 34 -4.58 -4.15 -22.21
CA ALA A 34 -3.72 -3.35 -21.35
C ALA A 34 -3.69 -3.83 -19.88
N ILE A 35 -4.53 -4.80 -19.50
CA ILE A 35 -4.60 -5.33 -18.13
C ILE A 35 -3.23 -5.82 -17.66
N SER A 36 -2.49 -6.54 -18.51
CA SER A 36 -1.15 -7.05 -18.17
C SER A 36 -0.16 -5.90 -17.91
N THR A 37 -0.23 -4.82 -18.69
CA THR A 37 0.59 -3.62 -18.49
C THR A 37 0.20 -2.88 -17.21
N THR A 38 -1.10 -2.73 -16.91
CA THR A 38 -1.60 -2.12 -15.66
C THR A 38 -1.13 -2.91 -14.44
N VAL A 39 -1.28 -4.23 -14.45
CA VAL A 39 -0.78 -5.12 -13.39
C VAL A 39 0.73 -5.02 -13.28
N GLY A 40 1.44 -4.98 -14.41
CA GLY A 40 2.89 -4.78 -14.45
C GLY A 40 3.33 -3.46 -13.81
N MET A 41 2.59 -2.37 -13.99
CA MET A 41 2.87 -1.09 -13.32
C MET A 41 2.62 -1.20 -11.81
N ILE A 42 1.52 -1.82 -11.37
CA ILE A 42 1.23 -2.07 -9.96
C ILE A 42 2.38 -2.84 -9.29
N LEU A 43 2.88 -3.89 -9.95
CA LEU A 43 3.99 -4.70 -9.47
C LEU A 43 5.32 -3.92 -9.45
N GLN A 44 5.60 -3.09 -10.45
CA GLN A 44 6.80 -2.24 -10.45
C GLN A 44 6.79 -1.22 -9.30
N CYS A 45 5.65 -0.57 -9.05
CA CYS A 45 5.49 0.30 -7.89
C CYS A 45 5.67 -0.46 -6.57
N SER A 46 5.18 -1.70 -6.51
CA SER A 46 5.35 -2.58 -5.35
C SER A 46 6.81 -2.99 -5.13
N ALA A 47 7.52 -3.36 -6.21
CA ALA A 47 8.94 -3.72 -6.15
C ALA A 47 9.79 -2.51 -5.72
N LEU A 48 9.46 -1.31 -6.19
CA LEU A 48 10.15 -0.09 -5.80
C LEU A 48 10.06 0.16 -4.29
N SER A 49 8.86 0.02 -3.69
CA SER A 49 8.71 0.20 -2.26
C SER A 49 9.42 -0.91 -1.47
N GLN A 50 9.33 -2.17 -1.90
CA GLN A 50 10.06 -3.29 -1.29
C GLN A 50 11.59 -3.10 -1.33
N PHE A 51 12.11 -2.42 -2.36
CA PHE A 51 13.53 -2.09 -2.46
C PHE A 51 13.92 -0.89 -1.59
N LEU A 52 13.10 0.18 -1.56
CA LEU A 52 13.42 1.41 -0.84
C LEU A 52 13.21 1.31 0.67
N LEU A 53 12.29 0.46 1.12
CA LEU A 53 11.89 0.38 2.53
C LEU A 53 13.02 -0.17 3.43
N PRO A 54 13.73 -1.27 3.10
CA PRO A 54 14.82 -1.78 3.95
C PRO A 54 16.01 -0.82 4.10
N PRO A 55 16.55 -0.19 3.04
CA PRO A 55 17.59 0.84 3.16
C PRO A 55 17.12 2.03 3.99
N SER A 56 15.87 2.46 3.83
CA SER A 56 15.29 3.56 4.60
C SER A 56 15.21 3.23 6.09
N ILE A 57 14.76 2.01 6.44
CA ILE A 57 14.72 1.52 7.82
C ILE A 57 16.14 1.43 8.40
N ALA A 58 17.08 0.85 7.64
CA ALA A 58 18.47 0.70 8.08
C ALA A 58 19.12 2.05 8.36
N PHE A 59 18.91 3.04 7.50
CA PHE A 59 19.37 4.41 7.72
C PHE A 59 18.75 5.02 8.98
N LEU A 60 17.43 4.92 9.16
CA LEU A 60 16.72 5.47 10.30
C LEU A 60 17.20 4.88 11.64
N VAL A 61 17.33 3.55 11.70
CA VAL A 61 17.77 2.85 12.91
C VAL A 61 19.24 3.14 13.20
N SER A 62 20.09 3.21 12.17
CA SER A 62 21.51 3.57 12.32
C SER A 62 21.70 4.98 12.86
N SER A 63 20.89 5.95 12.41
CA SER A 63 20.99 7.35 12.85
C SER A 63 20.36 7.61 14.23
N THR A 64 19.25 6.96 14.57
CA THR A 64 18.51 7.23 15.82
C THR A 64 18.80 6.24 16.95
N GLY A 65 19.42 5.10 16.63
CA GLY A 65 19.69 4.01 17.58
C GLY A 65 18.43 3.34 18.16
N THR A 66 17.23 3.69 17.69
CA THR A 66 15.94 3.25 18.28
C THR A 66 14.96 2.78 17.20
N TRP A 67 14.19 1.74 17.50
CA TRP A 67 13.19 1.17 16.59
C TRP A 67 11.85 1.94 16.55
N LEU A 68 11.62 2.83 17.50
CA LEU A 68 10.39 3.63 17.63
C LEU A 68 10.09 4.43 16.35
N TRP A 69 11.13 5.01 15.75
CA TRP A 69 10.98 5.82 14.54
C TRP A 69 10.58 5.02 13.31
N VAL A 70 10.89 3.71 13.27
CA VAL A 70 10.39 2.81 12.22
C VAL A 70 8.87 2.65 12.34
N GLY A 71 8.36 2.51 13.57
CA GLY A 71 6.93 2.46 13.83
C GLY A 71 6.21 3.76 13.44
N VAL A 72 6.83 4.92 13.75
CA VAL A 72 6.31 6.24 13.33
C VAL A 72 6.29 6.36 11.81
N LEU A 73 7.37 5.98 11.12
CA LEU A 73 7.46 6.01 9.66
C LEU A 73 6.35 5.17 9.00
N MET A 74 6.16 3.93 9.46
CA MET A 74 5.12 3.03 8.96
C MET A 74 3.71 3.58 9.22
N SER A 75 3.49 4.19 10.39
CA SER A 75 2.21 4.80 10.74
C SER A 75 1.89 6.00 9.83
N VAL A 76 2.87 6.87 9.59
CA VAL A 76 2.73 8.01 8.67
C VAL A 76 2.46 7.53 7.24
N LEU A 77 3.19 6.53 6.76
CA LEU A 77 2.99 5.98 5.42
C LEU A 77 1.59 5.34 5.26
N SER A 78 1.10 4.66 6.30
CA SER A 78 -0.25 4.10 6.33
C SER A 78 -1.33 5.19 6.29
N ILE A 79 -1.19 6.25 7.11
CA ILE A 79 -2.11 7.39 7.11
C ILE A 79 -2.11 8.08 5.74
N LEU A 80 -0.94 8.29 5.13
CA LEU A 80 -0.84 8.85 3.78
C LEU A 80 -1.59 7.99 2.75
N GLY A 81 -1.44 6.67 2.80
CA GLY A 81 -2.17 5.75 1.93
C GLY A 81 -3.69 5.85 2.09
N ILE A 82 -4.18 5.94 3.33
CA ILE A 82 -5.61 6.12 3.63
C ILE A 82 -6.11 7.45 3.06
N VAL A 83 -5.39 8.54 3.31
CA VAL A 83 -5.76 9.89 2.82
C VAL A 83 -5.78 9.92 1.30
N LEU A 84 -4.75 9.39 0.63
CA LEU A 84 -4.69 9.33 -0.84
C LEU A 84 -5.85 8.53 -1.41
N THR A 85 -6.17 7.38 -0.82
CA THR A 85 -7.30 6.54 -1.24
C THR A 85 -8.63 7.28 -1.08
N GLN A 86 -8.86 7.93 0.07
CA GLN A 86 -10.06 8.73 0.32
C GLN A 86 -10.20 9.89 -0.67
N ARG A 87 -9.08 10.57 -1.00
CA ARG A 87 -9.08 11.67 -1.97
C ARG A 87 -9.37 11.15 -3.37
N LEU A 88 -8.79 10.02 -3.76
CA LEU A 88 -9.08 9.38 -5.04
C LEU A 88 -10.58 9.07 -5.15
N PHE A 89 -11.17 8.42 -4.14
CA PHE A 89 -12.61 8.13 -4.11
C PHE A 89 -13.50 9.38 -4.11
N ALA A 90 -13.06 10.48 -3.50
CA ALA A 90 -13.81 11.74 -3.52
C ALA A 90 -13.78 12.44 -4.90
N ILE A 91 -12.69 12.26 -5.65
CA ILE A 91 -12.49 12.87 -6.98
C ILE A 91 -13.17 12.03 -8.07
N GLN A 92 -13.30 10.71 -7.88
CA GLN A 92 -14.03 9.85 -8.80
C GLN A 92 -15.49 10.35 -8.87
N PRO A 93 -15.95 10.87 -10.03
CA PRO A 93 -17.37 11.16 -10.19
C PRO A 93 -18.13 9.86 -9.98
N LYS A 94 -19.29 9.92 -9.34
CA LYS A 94 -20.23 8.80 -9.28
C LYS A 94 -20.65 8.45 -10.71
N THR A 95 -19.84 7.70 -11.44
CA THR A 95 -20.25 7.08 -12.69
C THR A 95 -21.39 6.14 -12.32
N SER A 96 -22.59 6.53 -12.75
CA SER A 96 -23.86 5.85 -12.52
C SER A 96 -23.70 4.34 -12.62
N ALA A 97 -24.24 3.65 -11.61
CA ALA A 97 -24.76 2.31 -11.78
C ALA A 97 -25.83 2.28 -12.89
#